data_AF-A0A1V9EF62-F1
#
_entry.id   AF-A0A1V9EF62-F1
#
_cell.length_a   1.000
_cell.length_b   1.000
_cell.length_c   1.000
_cell.angle_alpha   90.00
_cell.angle_beta   90.00
_cell.angle_gamma   90.00
#
_symmetry.space_group_name_H-M   'P 1'
#
loop_
_entity.id
_entity.type
_entity.pdbx_description
1 polymer ?
#
loop_
_entity_poly.entity_id
_entity_poly.type
_entity_poly.pdbx_seq_one_letter_code
_entity_poly.pdbx_strand_id
1 'polypeptide(L)'
;MIVKGNPLLEGVSGKMKNLVVKQYQGQTLLTAVPDMSKRKLTEKQLEANEKMRMAIICAKGITEDPRQKQRACELLQVTPNKVFRAIVKHFMLNNGFGGIFEQTNQEIADRKTLATLQTIITSITPDAGIMLYGNRAKGAYNPQSDWDMLILTNNDYSNTLKWELQEKLFAVTLQQGTRVNILLAQKAKWYTEKEYEPFRKRIEAELLPVNEF
;
A
#
# COMPACT_ATOMS: atom_id res chain seq x y z
N MET A 1 -12.53 -44.59 15.86
CA MET A 1 -13.80 -45.09 16.42
C MET A 1 -14.94 -44.61 15.56
N ILE A 2 -15.81 -45.51 15.10
CA ILE A 2 -17.05 -45.12 14.41
C ILE A 2 -18.14 -45.01 15.48
N VAL A 3 -18.81 -43.88 15.53
CA VAL A 3 -19.96 -43.64 16.42
C VAL A 3 -21.19 -43.45 15.54
N LYS A 4 -22.22 -44.26 15.82
CA LYS A 4 -23.50 -44.24 15.09
C LYS A 4 -24.62 -43.79 16.04
N GLY A 5 -25.55 -43.00 15.52
CA GLY A 5 -26.76 -42.60 16.26
C GLY A 5 -26.49 -41.77 17.51
N ASN A 6 -25.38 -41.02 17.57
CA ASN A 6 -25.12 -40.07 18.64
C ASN A 6 -25.64 -38.68 18.23
N PRO A 7 -26.75 -38.20 18.81
CA PRO A 7 -27.36 -36.92 18.43
C PRO A 7 -26.44 -35.72 18.70
N LEU A 8 -25.50 -35.84 19.65
CA LEU A 8 -24.55 -34.78 20.01
C LEU A 8 -23.46 -34.59 18.96
N LEU A 9 -23.22 -35.59 18.11
CA LEU A 9 -22.18 -35.57 17.09
C LEU A 9 -22.73 -35.44 15.68
N GLU A 10 -24.07 -35.42 15.53
CA GLU A 10 -24.72 -35.24 14.24
C GLU A 10 -24.45 -33.84 13.68
N GLY A 11 -24.03 -33.75 12.42
CA GLY A 11 -23.66 -32.47 11.78
C GLY A 11 -22.32 -31.88 12.22
N VAL A 12 -21.66 -32.42 13.26
CA VAL A 12 -20.37 -31.94 13.73
C VAL A 12 -19.23 -32.48 12.84
N SER A 13 -18.37 -31.59 12.34
CA SER A 13 -17.14 -31.95 11.63
C SER A 13 -16.02 -30.97 11.95
N GLY A 14 -14.78 -31.45 12.02
CA GLY A 14 -13.62 -30.62 12.28
C GLY A 14 -12.58 -31.25 13.20
N LYS A 15 -11.59 -30.46 13.59
CA LYS A 15 -10.50 -30.87 14.49
C LYS A 15 -10.72 -30.25 15.87
N MET A 16 -10.73 -31.10 16.90
CA MET A 16 -10.79 -30.71 18.31
C MET A 16 -9.52 -31.18 19.03
N LYS A 17 -8.59 -30.27 19.32
CA LYS A 17 -7.30 -30.57 19.99
C LYS A 17 -6.56 -31.75 19.32
N ASN A 18 -6.66 -32.93 19.93
CA ASN A 18 -6.04 -34.19 19.54
C ASN A 18 -6.97 -35.14 18.78
N LEU A 19 -8.19 -34.72 18.46
CA LEU A 19 -9.25 -35.55 17.87
C LEU A 19 -9.81 -34.89 16.60
N VAL A 20 -10.20 -35.69 15.63
CA VAL A 20 -10.82 -35.26 14.37
C VAL A 20 -12.17 -35.96 14.25
N VAL A 21 -13.22 -35.17 14.05
CA VAL A 21 -14.58 -35.64 13.78
C VAL A 21 -14.84 -35.47 12.29
N LYS A 22 -15.21 -36.56 11.61
CA LYS A 22 -15.64 -36.52 10.20
C LYS A 22 -16.96 -37.26 10.03
N GLN A 23 -17.81 -36.74 9.16
CA GLN A 23 -19.07 -37.38 8.78
C GLN A 23 -18.91 -38.07 7.43
N TYR A 24 -19.26 -39.35 7.36
CA TYR A 24 -19.27 -40.13 6.13
C TYR A 24 -20.55 -40.97 6.07
N GLN A 25 -21.38 -40.77 5.05
CA GLN A 25 -22.57 -41.61 4.76
C GLN A 25 -23.41 -41.95 6.01
N GLY A 26 -23.72 -40.95 6.85
CA GLY A 26 -24.53 -41.12 8.07
C GLY A 26 -23.79 -41.69 9.29
N GLN A 27 -22.47 -41.81 9.23
CA GLN A 27 -21.63 -42.29 10.33
C GLN A 27 -20.64 -41.21 10.77
N THR A 28 -20.45 -41.06 12.07
CA THR A 28 -19.43 -40.17 12.63
C THR A 28 -18.15 -40.96 12.90
N LEU A 29 -17.07 -40.55 12.26
CA LEU A 29 -15.73 -41.07 12.50
C LEU A 29 -14.99 -40.13 13.46
N LEU A 30 -14.58 -40.68 14.61
CA LEU A 30 -13.72 -40.06 15.60
C LEU A 30 -12.33 -40.67 15.51
N THR A 31 -11.33 -39.89 15.09
CA THR A 31 -9.93 -40.34 15.03
C THR A 31 -9.05 -39.44 15.87
N ALA A 32 -7.92 -39.96 16.37
CA ALA A 32 -6.85 -39.08 16.80
C ALA A 32 -6.36 -38.24 15.62
N VAL A 33 -5.82 -37.07 15.89
CA VAL A 33 -5.11 -36.27 14.88
C VAL A 33 -3.89 -37.07 14.44
N PRO A 34 -3.75 -37.38 13.14
CA PRO A 34 -2.61 -38.16 12.68
C PRO A 34 -1.31 -37.39 12.91
N ASP A 35 -0.26 -38.12 13.33
CA ASP A 35 1.09 -37.56 13.36
C ASP A 35 1.58 -37.38 11.92
N MET A 36 1.79 -36.12 11.53
CA MET A 36 2.22 -35.74 10.19
C MET A 36 3.73 -35.45 10.11
N SER A 37 4.48 -35.62 11.21
CA SER A 37 5.90 -35.28 11.31
C SER A 37 6.79 -36.04 10.32
N LYS A 38 6.44 -37.30 10.02
CA LYS A 38 7.18 -38.18 9.10
C LYS A 38 6.66 -38.17 7.67
N ARG A 39 5.72 -37.28 7.34
CA ARG A 39 5.12 -37.20 6.01
C ARG A 39 6.18 -36.77 4.98
N LYS A 40 6.37 -37.59 3.94
CA LYS A 40 7.13 -37.20 2.75
C LYS A 40 6.21 -36.46 1.77
N LEU A 41 6.56 -35.24 1.43
CA LEU A 41 5.82 -34.44 0.44
C LEU A 41 6.30 -34.79 -0.97
N THR A 42 5.39 -34.75 -1.93
CA THR A 42 5.76 -34.86 -3.34
C THR A 42 6.38 -33.55 -3.84
N GLU A 43 7.14 -33.59 -4.93
CA GLU A 43 7.74 -32.40 -5.55
C GLU A 43 6.68 -31.31 -5.84
N LYS A 44 5.57 -31.69 -6.47
CA LYS A 44 4.43 -30.77 -6.71
C LYS A 44 3.86 -30.15 -5.43
N GLN A 45 3.87 -30.88 -4.31
CA GLN A 45 3.42 -30.35 -3.02
C GLN A 45 4.43 -29.37 -2.45
N LEU A 46 5.73 -29.64 -2.59
CA LEU A 46 6.79 -28.72 -2.18
C LEU A 46 6.75 -27.43 -3.00
N GLU A 47 6.61 -27.53 -4.31
CA GLU A 47 6.46 -26.38 -5.22
C GLU A 47 5.22 -25.54 -4.87
N ALA A 48 4.08 -26.19 -4.63
CA ALA A 48 2.86 -25.48 -4.24
C ALA A 48 3.01 -24.77 -2.88
N ASN A 49 3.70 -25.39 -1.93
CA ASN A 49 3.99 -24.80 -0.63
C ASN A 49 4.92 -23.59 -0.77
N GLU A 50 5.97 -23.70 -1.59
CA GLU A 50 6.91 -22.61 -1.82
C GLU A 50 6.24 -21.44 -2.54
N LYS A 51 5.42 -21.73 -3.56
CA LYS A 51 4.64 -20.70 -4.26
C LYS A 51 3.69 -19.96 -3.29
N MET A 52 3.00 -20.69 -2.41
CA MET A 52 2.14 -20.09 -1.38
C MET A 52 2.95 -19.25 -0.39
N ARG A 53 4.12 -19.72 0.03
CA ARG A 53 5.02 -18.98 0.92
C ARG A 53 5.46 -17.66 0.26
N MET A 54 5.88 -17.69 -0.99
CA MET A 54 6.25 -16.49 -1.75
C MET A 54 5.09 -15.51 -1.89
N ALA A 55 3.88 -16.01 -2.19
CA ALA A 55 2.67 -15.19 -2.24
C ALA A 55 2.39 -14.48 -0.90
N ILE A 56 2.59 -15.19 0.22
CA ILE A 56 2.42 -14.62 1.57
C ILE A 56 3.48 -13.56 1.86
N ILE A 57 4.75 -13.82 1.55
CA ILE A 57 5.84 -12.85 1.77
C ILE A 57 5.57 -11.57 0.97
N CYS A 58 5.23 -11.71 -0.31
CA CYS A 58 4.88 -10.59 -1.17
C CYS A 58 3.67 -9.80 -0.62
N ALA A 59 2.60 -10.50 -0.26
CA ALA A 59 1.41 -9.86 0.30
C ALA A 59 1.73 -9.12 1.61
N LYS A 60 2.57 -9.69 2.49
CA LYS A 60 3.01 -9.02 3.72
C LYS A 60 3.74 -7.73 3.41
N GLY A 61 4.76 -7.77 2.55
CA GLY A 61 5.55 -6.58 2.17
C GLY A 61 4.68 -5.45 1.63
N ILE A 62 3.71 -5.76 0.76
CA ILE A 62 2.77 -4.75 0.22
C ILE A 62 1.84 -4.21 1.32
N THR A 63 1.41 -5.05 2.27
CA THR A 63 0.48 -4.62 3.33
C THR A 63 1.14 -3.91 4.51
N GLU A 64 2.45 -4.04 4.66
CA GLU A 64 3.24 -3.36 5.69
C GLU A 64 3.29 -1.85 5.44
N ASP A 65 3.50 -1.45 4.19
CA ASP A 65 3.45 -0.04 3.77
C ASP A 65 1.98 0.41 3.57
N PRO A 66 1.48 1.39 4.34
CA PRO A 66 0.11 1.90 4.19
C PRO A 66 -0.22 2.38 2.77
N ARG A 67 0.76 2.94 2.06
CA ARG A 67 0.59 3.49 0.71
C ARG A 67 0.41 2.37 -0.31
N GLN A 68 1.27 1.36 -0.25
CA GLN A 68 1.16 0.19 -1.12
C GLN A 68 -0.10 -0.62 -0.81
N LYS A 69 -0.48 -0.69 0.45
CA LYS A 69 -1.75 -1.31 0.87
C LYS A 69 -2.95 -0.59 0.27
N GLN A 70 -3.00 0.74 0.34
CA GLN A 70 -4.09 1.53 -0.24
C GLN A 70 -4.14 1.40 -1.77
N ARG A 71 -2.99 1.51 -2.43
CA ARG A 71 -2.85 1.24 -3.87
C ARG A 71 -3.38 -0.14 -4.25
N ALA A 72 -3.01 -1.18 -3.50
CA ALA A 72 -3.49 -2.53 -3.74
C ALA A 72 -5.01 -2.67 -3.52
N CYS A 73 -5.59 -1.94 -2.57
CA CYS A 73 -7.04 -1.91 -2.37
C CYS A 73 -7.76 -1.33 -3.59
N GLU A 74 -7.21 -0.27 -4.17
CA GLU A 74 -7.79 0.40 -5.35
C GLU A 74 -7.65 -0.44 -6.61
N LEU A 75 -6.46 -0.97 -6.90
CA LEU A 75 -6.22 -1.82 -8.06
C LEU A 75 -7.09 -3.09 -8.03
N LEU A 76 -7.28 -3.69 -6.85
CA LEU A 76 -8.09 -4.90 -6.69
C LEU A 76 -9.57 -4.62 -6.41
N GLN A 77 -9.96 -3.36 -6.21
CA GLN A 77 -11.31 -2.94 -5.81
C GLN A 77 -11.82 -3.69 -4.56
N VAL A 78 -10.96 -3.82 -3.56
CA VAL A 78 -11.27 -4.52 -2.29
C VAL A 78 -11.07 -3.62 -1.09
N THR A 79 -11.77 -3.93 -0.01
CA THR A 79 -11.58 -3.22 1.25
C THR A 79 -10.24 -3.59 1.92
N PRO A 80 -9.66 -2.71 2.77
CA PRO A 80 -8.37 -2.94 3.42
C PRO A 80 -8.28 -4.25 4.22
N ASN A 81 -9.39 -4.73 4.77
CA ASN A 81 -9.44 -5.98 5.53
C ASN A 81 -9.33 -7.23 4.63
N LYS A 82 -9.66 -7.09 3.34
CA LYS A 82 -9.64 -8.19 2.36
C LYS A 82 -8.41 -8.16 1.46
N VAL A 83 -7.66 -7.05 1.44
CA VAL A 83 -6.55 -6.81 0.50
C VAL A 83 -5.48 -7.89 0.56
N PHE A 84 -5.08 -8.33 1.76
CA PHE A 84 -4.05 -9.35 1.92
C PHE A 84 -4.40 -10.64 1.17
N ARG A 85 -5.62 -11.16 1.38
CA ARG A 85 -6.07 -12.39 0.71
C ARG A 85 -6.25 -12.18 -0.80
N ALA A 86 -6.65 -10.98 -1.20
CA ALA A 86 -6.80 -10.64 -2.61
C ALA A 86 -5.45 -10.60 -3.34
N ILE A 87 -4.40 -10.04 -2.71
CA ILE A 87 -3.02 -10.06 -3.24
C ILE A 87 -2.53 -11.50 -3.38
N VAL A 88 -2.67 -12.33 -2.34
CA VAL A 88 -2.28 -13.74 -2.41
C VAL A 88 -3.01 -14.46 -3.55
N LYS A 89 -4.32 -14.26 -3.69
CA LYS A 89 -5.11 -14.83 -4.80
C LYS A 89 -4.56 -14.38 -6.16
N HIS A 90 -4.29 -13.08 -6.33
CA HIS A 90 -3.76 -12.54 -7.57
C HIS A 90 -2.37 -13.09 -7.91
N PHE A 91 -1.50 -13.21 -6.91
CA PHE A 91 -0.18 -13.83 -7.06
C PHE A 91 -0.31 -15.28 -7.54
N MET A 92 -1.22 -16.04 -6.93
CA MET A 92 -1.42 -17.45 -7.27
C MET A 92 -1.94 -17.64 -8.70
N LEU A 93 -2.83 -16.75 -9.17
CA LEU A 93 -3.39 -16.78 -10.52
C LEU A 93 -2.38 -16.35 -11.59
N ASN A 94 -1.57 -15.33 -11.32
CA ASN A 94 -0.68 -14.72 -12.30
C ASN A 94 0.80 -15.12 -12.13
N ASN A 95 1.10 -16.12 -11.30
CA ASN A 95 2.47 -16.56 -10.99
C ASN A 95 3.40 -15.43 -10.52
N GLY A 96 2.85 -14.46 -9.79
CA GLY A 96 3.61 -13.32 -9.27
C GLY A 96 3.82 -12.16 -10.25
N PHE A 97 3.19 -12.19 -11.42
CA PHE A 97 3.22 -11.08 -12.39
C PHE A 97 1.96 -10.22 -12.33
N GLY A 98 2.05 -8.99 -12.86
CA GLY A 98 0.93 -8.07 -13.04
C GLY A 98 1.04 -6.77 -12.24
N GLY A 99 0.19 -5.80 -12.58
CA GLY A 99 0.32 -4.39 -12.17
C GLY A 99 0.27 -4.07 -10.67
N ILE A 100 0.01 -5.05 -9.80
CA ILE A 100 0.14 -4.89 -8.34
C ILE A 100 1.60 -5.05 -7.91
N PHE A 101 2.31 -5.96 -8.57
CA PHE A 101 3.70 -6.31 -8.28
C PHE A 101 4.70 -5.46 -9.09
N GLU A 102 4.23 -4.90 -10.20
CA GLU A 102 5.02 -4.05 -11.08
C GLU A 102 4.62 -2.58 -10.96
N GLN A 103 5.52 -1.69 -11.37
CA GLN A 103 5.19 -0.28 -11.52
C GLN A 103 4.35 -0.09 -12.78
N THR A 104 3.27 0.67 -12.68
CA THR A 104 2.48 1.01 -13.86
C THR A 104 3.23 2.05 -14.70
N ASN A 105 2.93 2.12 -16.01
CA ASN A 105 3.47 3.20 -16.87
C ASN A 105 3.17 4.59 -16.31
N GLN A 106 2.02 4.74 -15.65
CA GLN A 106 1.65 5.98 -14.96
C GLN A 106 2.59 6.28 -13.79
N GLU A 107 2.89 5.31 -12.92
CA GLU A 107 3.80 5.50 -11.79
C GLU A 107 5.23 5.81 -12.23
N ILE A 108 5.68 5.22 -13.35
CA ILE A 108 6.97 5.55 -13.96
C ILE A 108 6.95 7.01 -14.45
N ALA A 109 5.88 7.44 -15.12
CA ALA A 109 5.73 8.82 -15.55
C ALA A 109 5.67 9.78 -14.36
N ASP A 110 4.88 9.47 -13.34
CA ASP A 110 4.73 10.26 -12.12
C ASP A 110 6.07 10.43 -11.39
N ARG A 111 6.88 9.36 -11.30
CA ARG A 111 8.21 9.44 -10.69
C ARG A 111 9.13 10.39 -11.46
N LYS A 112 9.08 10.35 -12.80
CA LYS A 112 9.83 11.29 -13.64
C LYS A 112 9.35 12.73 -13.44
N THR A 113 8.04 12.93 -13.33
CA THR A 113 7.46 14.23 -13.00
C THR A 113 7.97 14.71 -11.66
N LEU A 114 7.85 13.90 -10.61
CA LEU A 114 8.26 14.24 -9.26
C LEU A 114 9.74 14.60 -9.20
N ALA A 115 10.60 13.85 -9.88
CA ALA A 115 12.03 14.14 -9.98
C ALA A 115 12.29 15.50 -10.69
N THR A 116 11.51 15.83 -11.71
CA THR A 116 11.60 17.11 -12.42
C THR A 116 11.14 18.27 -11.54
N LEU A 117 10.01 18.11 -10.84
CA LEU A 117 9.50 19.10 -9.89
C LEU A 117 10.51 19.33 -8.75
N GLN A 118 11.07 18.26 -8.18
CA GLN A 118 12.11 18.32 -7.16
C GLN A 118 13.33 19.10 -7.68
N THR A 119 13.82 18.77 -8.87
CA THR A 119 14.96 19.46 -9.49
C THR A 119 14.72 20.96 -9.64
N ILE A 120 13.52 21.35 -10.11
CA ILE A 120 13.13 22.76 -10.25
C ILE A 120 13.14 23.44 -8.88
N ILE A 121 12.49 22.86 -7.88
CA ILE A 121 12.42 23.43 -6.53
C ILE A 121 13.82 23.59 -5.95
N THR A 122 14.66 22.56 -6.00
CA THR A 122 16.01 22.61 -5.44
C THR A 122 16.94 23.55 -6.21
N SER A 123 16.66 23.81 -7.50
CA SER A 123 17.46 24.76 -8.29
C SER A 123 17.20 26.22 -7.88
N ILE A 124 15.96 26.54 -7.48
CA ILE A 124 15.57 27.88 -7.04
C ILE A 124 15.80 28.04 -5.52
N THR A 125 15.55 26.98 -4.75
CA THR A 125 15.60 26.97 -3.29
C THR A 125 16.36 25.71 -2.82
N PRO A 126 17.70 25.76 -2.80
CA PRO A 126 18.53 24.59 -2.47
C PRO A 126 18.33 24.05 -1.05
N ASP A 127 17.84 24.88 -0.13
CA ASP A 127 17.55 24.54 1.26
C ASP A 127 16.12 24.00 1.49
N ALA A 128 15.34 23.84 0.42
CA ALA A 128 13.95 23.41 0.51
C ALA A 128 13.80 21.95 0.98
N GLY A 129 13.07 21.76 2.07
CA GLY A 129 12.46 20.47 2.40
C GLY A 129 11.17 20.30 1.60
N ILE A 130 11.03 19.19 0.87
CA ILE A 130 9.90 18.95 -0.03
C ILE A 130 9.11 17.74 0.47
N MET A 131 7.81 17.91 0.65
CA MET A 131 6.87 16.88 1.06
C MET A 131 5.66 16.86 0.14
N LEU A 132 5.12 15.68 -0.14
CA LEU A 132 3.80 15.52 -0.74
C LEU A 132 2.73 15.39 0.34
N TYR A 133 1.52 15.85 0.04
CA TYR A 133 0.32 15.50 0.79
C TYR A 133 -0.82 15.13 -0.18
N GLY A 134 -2.02 14.84 0.34
CA GLY A 134 -3.17 14.53 -0.50
C GLY A 134 -3.09 13.16 -1.18
N ASN A 135 -3.80 13.02 -2.30
CA ASN A 135 -4.06 11.71 -2.93
C ASN A 135 -2.76 11.02 -3.38
N ARG A 136 -1.82 11.78 -3.98
CA ARG A 136 -0.55 11.23 -4.47
C ARG A 136 0.36 10.74 -3.34
N ALA A 137 0.35 11.42 -2.18
CA ALA A 137 1.06 10.98 -0.99
C ALA A 137 0.46 9.69 -0.39
N LYS A 138 -0.88 9.60 -0.34
CA LYS A 138 -1.61 8.43 0.18
C LYS A 138 -1.52 7.18 -0.69
N GLY A 139 -1.12 7.31 -1.95
CA GLY A 139 -1.23 6.22 -2.93
C GLY A 139 -2.67 5.95 -3.37
N ALA A 140 -3.57 6.90 -3.11
CA ALA A 140 -5.00 6.84 -3.42
C ALA A 140 -5.36 7.76 -4.59
N TYR A 141 -4.62 7.64 -5.70
CA TYR A 141 -4.63 8.63 -6.76
C TYR A 141 -4.85 8.01 -8.14
N ASN A 142 -5.54 8.76 -8.99
CA ASN A 142 -5.73 8.45 -10.40
C ASN A 142 -4.78 9.31 -11.26
N PRO A 143 -4.62 9.01 -12.56
CA PRO A 143 -3.72 9.76 -13.45
C PRO A 143 -3.95 11.29 -13.47
N GLN A 144 -5.18 11.74 -13.20
CA GLN A 144 -5.57 13.15 -13.20
C GLN A 144 -5.46 13.83 -11.82
N SER A 145 -4.99 13.11 -10.80
CA SER A 145 -4.88 13.67 -9.45
C SER A 145 -3.83 14.76 -9.40
N ASP A 146 -4.14 15.83 -8.66
CA ASP A 146 -3.26 16.99 -8.51
C ASP A 146 -1.98 16.66 -7.73
N TRP A 147 -0.95 17.47 -7.96
CA TRP A 147 0.31 17.46 -7.22
C TRP A 147 0.24 18.45 -6.05
N ASP A 148 -0.08 17.93 -4.87
CA ASP A 148 -0.13 18.70 -3.64
C ASP A 148 1.23 18.65 -2.92
N MET A 149 1.93 19.79 -2.84
CA MET A 149 3.31 19.88 -2.36
C MET A 149 3.46 20.90 -1.23
N LEU A 150 4.09 20.47 -0.13
CA LEU A 150 4.57 21.35 0.92
C LEU A 150 6.07 21.59 0.71
N ILE A 151 6.45 22.86 0.57
CA ILE A 151 7.83 23.30 0.39
C ILE A 151 8.21 24.11 1.63
N LEU A 152 9.20 23.63 2.37
CA LEU A 152 9.70 24.22 3.61
C LEU A 152 11.07 24.85 3.40
N THR A 153 11.18 26.17 3.48
CA THR A 153 12.47 26.88 3.38
C THR A 153 13.08 27.08 4.75
N ASN A 154 14.41 27.16 4.85
CA ASN A 154 15.05 27.53 6.13
C ASN A 154 15.06 29.04 6.32
N ASN A 155 15.22 29.79 5.22
CA ASN A 155 15.27 31.25 5.24
C ASN A 155 13.93 31.87 4.81
N ASP A 156 13.81 33.18 5.03
CA ASP A 156 12.69 33.96 4.51
C ASP A 156 12.66 33.95 2.98
N TYR A 157 11.47 34.03 2.44
CA TYR A 157 11.23 34.01 1.01
C TYR A 157 10.38 35.20 0.59
N SER A 158 10.67 35.73 -0.59
CA SER A 158 9.86 36.77 -1.18
C SER A 158 8.56 36.20 -1.76
N ASN A 159 7.53 37.04 -1.86
CA ASN A 159 6.32 36.69 -2.62
C ASN A 159 6.65 36.37 -4.10
N THR A 160 7.69 36.97 -4.66
CA THR A 160 8.16 36.68 -6.03
C THR A 160 8.67 35.25 -6.17
N LEU A 161 9.36 34.70 -5.15
CA LEU A 161 9.81 33.30 -5.16
C LEU A 161 8.63 32.33 -5.28
N LYS A 162 7.56 32.59 -4.52
CA LYS A 162 6.35 31.75 -4.54
C LYS A 162 5.72 31.73 -5.94
N TRP A 163 5.64 32.88 -6.60
CA TRP A 163 5.11 32.97 -7.96
C TRP A 163 6.00 32.28 -8.98
N GLU A 164 7.32 32.47 -8.90
CA GLU A 164 8.27 31.80 -9.79
C GLU A 164 8.19 30.28 -9.67
N LEU A 165 8.12 29.75 -8.44
CA LEU A 165 7.91 28.32 -8.20
C LEU A 165 6.58 27.84 -8.80
N GLN A 166 5.49 28.56 -8.53
CA GLN A 166 4.17 28.18 -9.05
C GLN A 166 4.17 28.13 -10.58
N GLU A 167 4.75 29.12 -11.25
CA GLU A 167 4.81 29.20 -12.71
C GLU A 167 5.61 28.05 -13.31
N LYS A 168 6.84 27.81 -12.80
CA LYS A 168 7.70 26.74 -13.34
C LYS A 168 7.14 25.34 -13.09
N LEU A 169 6.57 25.10 -11.91
CA LEU A 169 5.98 23.80 -11.58
C LEU A 169 4.69 23.58 -12.40
N PHE A 170 3.87 24.62 -12.58
CA PHE A 170 2.66 24.54 -13.38
C PHE A 170 2.97 24.21 -14.85
N ALA A 171 4.03 24.79 -15.42
CA ALA A 171 4.45 24.48 -16.79
C ALA A 171 4.74 22.98 -17.01
N VAL A 172 5.31 22.30 -15.99
CA VAL A 172 5.56 20.86 -16.03
C VAL A 172 4.26 20.07 -15.94
N THR A 173 3.38 20.40 -14.98
CA THR A 173 2.14 19.62 -14.77
C THR A 173 1.10 19.84 -15.86
N LEU A 174 1.11 21.01 -16.51
CA LEU A 174 0.22 21.34 -17.63
C LEU A 174 0.41 20.39 -18.82
N GLN A 175 1.65 20.02 -19.13
CA GLN A 175 1.95 19.04 -20.19
C GLN A 175 1.31 17.66 -19.92
N GLN A 176 0.98 17.39 -18.67
CA GLN A 176 0.40 16.12 -18.21
C GLN A 176 -1.11 16.24 -17.94
N GLY A 177 -1.72 17.41 -18.18
CA GLY A 177 -3.12 17.66 -17.86
C GLY A 177 -3.43 17.59 -16.36
N THR A 178 -2.43 17.83 -15.50
CA THR A 178 -2.57 17.84 -14.04
C THR A 178 -2.28 19.24 -13.48
N ARG A 179 -2.67 19.51 -12.23
CA ARG A 179 -2.36 20.77 -11.53
C ARG A 179 -1.32 20.54 -10.45
N VAL A 180 -0.64 21.62 -10.07
CA VAL A 180 0.23 21.67 -8.89
C VAL A 180 -0.29 22.71 -7.91
N ASN A 181 -0.46 22.28 -6.66
CA ASN A 181 -0.80 23.14 -5.54
C ASN A 181 0.40 23.19 -4.60
N ILE A 182 1.00 24.37 -4.42
CA ILE A 182 2.13 24.52 -3.51
C ILE A 182 1.71 25.25 -2.24
N LEU A 183 2.11 24.68 -1.10
CA LEU A 183 2.15 25.34 0.19
C LEU A 183 3.61 25.67 0.50
N LEU A 184 4.00 26.92 0.27
CA LEU A 184 5.32 27.43 0.62
C LEU A 184 5.26 28.02 2.03
N ALA A 185 6.14 27.57 2.92
CA ALA A 185 6.25 28.08 4.28
C ALA A 185 7.70 28.02 4.76
N GLN A 186 8.06 28.89 5.71
CA GLN A 186 9.35 28.74 6.40
C GLN A 186 9.23 27.60 7.40
N LYS A 187 10.25 26.75 7.49
CA LYS A 187 10.27 25.61 8.41
C LYS A 187 10.06 26.05 9.86
N ALA A 188 10.70 27.14 10.29
CA ALA A 188 10.54 27.66 11.65
C ALA A 188 9.09 28.09 11.93
N LYS A 189 8.43 28.75 10.97
CA LYS A 189 7.06 29.27 11.07
C LYS A 189 6.02 28.17 10.98
N TRP A 190 6.22 27.19 10.10
CA TRP A 190 5.31 26.05 9.90
C TRP A 190 4.97 25.32 11.22
N TYR A 191 5.94 25.20 12.13
CA TYR A 191 5.74 24.53 13.42
C TYR A 191 5.24 25.46 14.53
N THR A 192 5.46 26.76 14.43
CA THR A 192 5.24 27.71 15.54
C THR A 192 4.03 28.63 15.34
N GLU A 193 3.70 28.99 14.10
CA GLU A 193 2.65 29.97 13.81
C GLU A 193 1.26 29.34 13.74
N LYS A 194 0.28 30.02 14.34
CA LYS A 194 -1.11 29.56 14.42
C LYS A 194 -1.81 29.53 13.07
N GLU A 195 -1.36 30.32 12.09
CA GLU A 195 -1.95 30.33 10.75
C GLU A 195 -1.79 28.99 10.02
N TYR A 196 -0.68 28.29 10.27
CA TYR A 196 -0.43 26.97 9.69
C TYR A 196 -1.06 25.83 10.49
N GLU A 197 -1.45 26.05 11.75
CA GLU A 197 -1.97 24.99 12.63
C GLU A 197 -3.16 24.22 12.04
N PRO A 198 -4.21 24.85 11.47
CA PRO A 198 -5.35 24.12 10.91
C PRO A 198 -4.94 23.26 9.71
N PHE A 199 -4.08 23.79 8.84
CA PHE A 199 -3.59 23.06 7.67
C PHE A 199 -2.66 21.92 8.08
N ARG A 200 -1.71 22.19 8.98
CA ARG A 200 -0.78 21.20 9.52
C ARG A 200 -1.52 20.02 10.12
N LYS A 201 -2.45 20.26 11.07
CA LYS A 201 -3.25 19.19 11.68
C LYS A 201 -4.04 18.36 10.67
N ARG A 202 -4.48 19.00 9.57
CA ARG A 202 -5.23 18.31 8.51
C ARG A 202 -4.36 17.37 7.69
N ILE A 203 -3.11 17.73 7.40
CA ILE A 203 -2.26 17.00 6.45
C ILE A 203 -1.12 16.22 7.10
N GLU A 204 -0.85 16.42 8.39
CA GLU A 204 0.32 15.87 9.11
C GLU A 204 0.43 14.33 9.01
N ALA A 205 -0.70 13.62 9.08
CA ALA A 205 -0.72 12.15 8.94
C ALA A 205 -0.46 11.66 7.49
N GLU A 206 -0.46 12.57 6.52
CA GLU A 206 -0.34 12.28 5.09
C GLU A 206 0.99 12.78 4.49
N LEU A 207 1.77 13.54 5.27
CA LEU A 207 3.01 14.14 4.80
C LEU A 207 4.02 13.05 4.45
N LEU A 208 4.46 13.05 3.19
CA LEU A 208 5.43 12.11 2.68
C LEU A 208 6.63 12.86 2.10
N PRO A 209 7.83 12.76 2.71
CA PRO A 209 9.03 13.40 2.19
C PRO A 209 9.36 12.91 0.77
N VAL A 210 9.69 13.83 -0.13
CA VAL A 210 10.03 13.48 -1.53
C VAL A 210 11.36 12.73 -1.62
N ASN A 211 12.23 12.87 -0.62
CA ASN A 211 13.50 12.15 -0.54
C ASN A 211 13.33 10.61 -0.37
N GLU A 212 12.11 10.14 -0.12
CA GLU A 212 11.76 8.73 0.07
C GLU A 212 11.21 8.04 -1.20
N PHE A 213 11.29 8.71 -2.37
CA PHE A 213 10.74 8.23 -3.65
C PHE A 213 11.79 7.69 -4.64
#